data_AF-A0A3B8SYH3-F1
#
_entry.id   AF-A0A3B8SYH3-F1
#
_cell.length_a   1.000
_cell.length_b   1.000
_cell.length_c   1.000
_cell.angle_alpha   90.00
_cell.angle_beta   90.00
_cell.angle_gamma   90.00
#
_symmetry.space_group_name_H-M   'P 1'
#
loop_
_entity.id
_entity.type
_entity.pdbx_description
1 polymer ?
#
loop_
_entity_poly.entity_id
_entity_poly.type
_entity_poly.pdbx_seq_one_letter_code
_entity_poly.pdbx_strand_id
1 'polypeptide(L)' 'MASTDFAPIRDYLNAQVIGQHALTENMLIALLADGHLLVEGPPGLAKTRAINALADG' A
#
# COMPACT_ATOMS: atom_id res chain seq x y z
N MET A 1 17.83 6.39 -18.45
CA MET A 1 16.47 5.99 -18.03
C MET A 1 16.50 5.94 -16.51
N ALA A 2 15.83 6.86 -15.83
CA ALA A 2 15.75 6.80 -14.37
C ALA A 2 15.00 5.51 -14.03
N SER A 3 15.66 4.55 -13.41
CA SER A 3 14.98 3.44 -12.75
C SER A 3 14.17 4.04 -11.62
N THR A 4 12.85 4.17 -11.81
CA THR A 4 11.94 4.66 -10.78
C THR A 4 11.98 3.65 -9.64
N ASP A 5 12.69 4.00 -8.58
CA ASP A 5 12.79 3.16 -7.39
C ASP A 5 11.54 3.39 -6.54
N PHE A 6 10.73 2.33 -6.41
CA PHE A 6 9.52 2.33 -5.58
C PHE A 6 9.77 1.81 -4.16
N ALA A 7 11.02 1.45 -3.82
CA ALA A 7 11.36 1.05 -2.46
C ALA A 7 10.99 2.10 -1.39
N PRO A 8 11.19 3.42 -1.60
CA PRO A 8 10.86 4.41 -0.57
C PRO A 8 9.37 4.45 -0.21
N ILE A 9 8.48 4.45 -1.21
CA ILE A 9 7.03 4.46 -0.96
C ILE A 9 6.57 3.14 -0.35
N ARG A 10 7.13 2.01 -0.80
CA ARG A 10 6.84 0.71 -0.21
C ARG A 10 7.24 0.63 1.26
N ASP A 11 8.43 1.11 1.59
CA ASP A 11 8.95 1.08 2.96
C ASP A 11 8.13 1.99 3.88
N TYR A 12 7.70 3.15 3.37
CA TYR A 12 6.74 4.02 4.06
C TYR A 12 5.43 3.31 4.35
N LEU A 13 4.82 2.65 3.36
CA LEU A 13 3.56 1.91 3.54
C LEU A 13 3.72 0.75 4.54
N ASN A 14 4.83 0.02 4.48
CA ASN A 14 5.15 -1.06 5.41
C ASN A 14 5.30 -0.57 6.86
N ALA A 15 5.83 0.65 7.06
CA ALA A 15 5.90 1.26 8.38
C ALA A 15 4.53 1.69 8.91
N GLN A 16 3.57 2.04 8.04
CA GLN A 16 2.20 2.37 8.44
C GLN A 16 1.31 1.14 8.65
N VAL A 17 1.53 0.06 7.90
CA VAL A 17 0.70 -1.16 7.92
C VAL A 17 1.51 -2.36 8.40
N ILE A 18 1.62 -2.48 9.72
CA ILE A 18 2.46 -3.51 10.36
C ILE A 18 1.89 -4.91 10.09
N GLY A 19 2.76 -5.83 9.64
CA GLY A 19 2.43 -7.24 9.46
C GLY A 19 1.61 -7.57 8.21
N GLN A 20 1.38 -6.60 7.31
CA GLN A 20 0.60 -6.81 6.09
C GLN A 20 1.34 -6.36 4.82
N HIS A 21 2.55 -6.89 4.61
CA HIS A 21 3.36 -6.60 3.42
C HIS A 21 2.67 -6.95 2.10
N ALA A 22 1.86 -8.01 2.06
CA ALA A 22 1.13 -8.37 0.86
C ALA A 22 0.08 -7.32 0.46
N LEU A 23 -0.54 -6.64 1.45
CA LEU A 23 -1.51 -5.59 1.19
C LEU A 23 -0.82 -4.37 0.56
N THR A 24 0.32 -3.94 1.13
CA THR A 24 1.07 -2.77 0.63
C THR A 24 1.60 -3.01 -0.79
N GLU A 25 2.11 -4.21 -1.08
CA GLU A 25 2.53 -4.61 -2.44
C GLU A 25 1.34 -4.58 -3.43
N ASN A 26 0.21 -5.19 -3.07
CA ASN A 26 -0.97 -5.21 -3.95
C ASN A 26 -1.53 -3.80 -4.21
N MET A 27 -1.47 -2.91 -3.22
CA MET A 27 -1.87 -1.51 -3.36
C MET A 27 -0.97 -0.76 -4.35
N LEU A 28 0.34 -0.95 -4.28
CA LEU A 28 1.28 -0.37 -5.25
C LEU A 28 1.05 -0.93 -6.66
N ILE A 29 0.83 -2.24 -6.79
CA ILE A 29 0.52 -2.86 -8.08
C ILE A 29 -0.76 -2.28 -8.67
N ALA A 30 -1.83 -2.18 -7.88
CA ALA A 30 -3.09 -1.60 -8.34
C ALA A 30 -2.92 -0.15 -8.78
N LEU A 31 -2.19 0.67 -8.02
CA LEU A 31 -1.91 2.07 -8.37
C LEU A 31 -1.14 2.19 -9.69
N LEU A 32 -0.08 1.39 -9.86
CA LEU A 32 0.77 1.43 -11.07
C LEU A 32 0.07 0.87 -12.31
N ALA A 33 -0.86 -0.06 -12.13
CA ALA A 33 -1.63 -0.66 -13.20
C ALA A 33 -2.90 0.12 -13.55
N ASP A 34 -3.16 1.26 -12.90
CA ASP A 34 -4.43 2.01 -12.98
C ASP A 34 -5.65 1.10 -12.67
N GLY A 35 -5.45 0.18 -11.72
CA GLY A 35 -6.44 -0.81 -11.29
C GLY A 35 -7.22 -0.37 -10.06
N HIS A 36 -8.20 -1.19 -9.68
CA HIS A 36 -9.01 -1.00 -8.48
C HIS A 36 -8.78 -2.13 -7.48
N LEU A 37 -8.79 -1.80 -6.19
CA LEU A 37 -8.57 -2.77 -5.12
C LEU A 37 -9.71 -2.71 -4.11
N LEU A 38 -10.26 -3.87 -3.77
CA LEU A 38 -11.27 -4.03 -2.73
C LEU A 38 -10.60 -4.55 -1.45
N VAL A 39 -10.58 -3.74 -0.40
CA VAL A 39 -9.94 -4.10 0.88
C VAL A 39 -10.98 -4.68 1.85
N GLU A 40 -11.06 -6.01 1.91
CA GLU A 40 -11.93 -6.74 2.86
C GLU A 40 -11.14 -7.37 4.01
N GLY A 41 -11.83 -7.58 5.14
CA GLY A 41 -11.25 -8.24 6.31
C GLY A 41 -11.93 -7.88 7.63
N PRO A 42 -11.57 -8.54 8.74
CA PRO A 42 -12.02 -8.19 10.08
C PRO A 42 -11.78 -6.72 10.48
N PRO A 43 -12.58 -6.15 11.40
CA PRO A 43 -12.32 -4.83 11.96
C PRO A 43 -10.97 -4.81 12.71
N GLY A 44 -10.27 -3.67 12.67
CA GLY A 44 -8.99 -3.49 13.37
C GLY A 44 -7.72 -3.88 12.58
N LEU A 45 -7.84 -4.43 11.37
CA LEU A 45 -6.69 -4.81 10.53
C LEU A 45 -6.10 -3.65 9.72
N ALA A 46 -6.04 -2.45 10.29
CA ALA A 46 -5.41 -1.28 9.66
C ALA A 46 -5.90 -0.91 8.24
N LYS A 47 -7.06 -1.41 7.78
CA LYS A 47 -7.61 -1.16 6.41
C LYS A 47 -7.71 0.33 6.08
N THR A 48 -8.33 1.11 6.97
CA THR A 48 -8.43 2.57 6.81
C THR A 48 -7.07 3.26 6.86
N ARG A 49 -6.17 2.77 7.73
CA ARG A 49 -4.82 3.31 7.87
C ARG A 49 -3.99 3.09 6.61
N ALA A 50 -4.12 1.92 5.99
CA ALA A 50 -3.44 1.57 4.75
C ALA A 50 -3.85 2.53 3.62
N ILE A 51 -5.16 2.73 3.43
CA ILE A 51 -5.68 3.63 2.39
C ILE A 51 -5.24 5.07 2.61
N ASN A 52 -5.30 5.57 3.85
CA ASN A 52 -4.84 6.93 4.15
C ASN A 52 -3.33 7.08 3.92
N ALA A 53 -2.52 6.10 4.36
CA ALA A 53 -1.08 6.11 4.10
C ALA A 53 -0.74 6.12 2.61
N LEU A 54 -1.50 5.41 1.76
CA LEU A 54 -1.31 5.46 0.32
C LEU A 54 -1.62 6.84 -0.28
N ALA A 55 -2.59 7.55 0.29
CA ALA A 55 -2.94 8.91 -0.16
C ALA A 55 -1.93 9.98 0.32
N ASP A 56 -1.28 9.74 1.47
CA ASP A 56 -0.35 10.69 2.10
C ASP A 56 1.11 10.55 1.61
N GLY A 57 1.50 9.38 1.11
CA GLY A 57 2.87 9.04 0.66
C GLY A 57 3.19 9.50 -0.75
#